data_AF-M6VSE7-F1
#
_entry.id   AF-M6VSE7-F1
#
_cell.length_a   1.000
_cell.length_b   1.000
_cell.length_c   1.000
_cell.angle_alpha   90.00
_cell.angle_beta   90.00
_cell.angle_gamma   90.00
#
_symmetry.space_group_name_H-M   'P 1'
#
loop_
_entity.id
_entity.type
_entity.pdbx_description
1 polymer ?
#
loop_
_entity_poly.entity_id
_entity_poly.type
_entity_poly.pdbx_seq_one_letter_code
_entity_poly.pdbx_strand_id
1 'polypeptide(L)'
;MKESRIVDITYAVGRTGKITPRVEIEPVNLAGTTVTFATLHNQDYIDELGVGIGAIVRVAKRGEIIPAVEEVITPGKDVFKIPDYCPSCKTKTIKKENLVDLFCPNPDCPDRVKNGIIFYCQRKQMDIEGLGDKQIEFLYDHDYIRSIADLYDLKDQKEKLMEEEGFGEKSLAIIFNGIEHSKQKDFRFLLPSIGLPELGHKVTELLIEHGIDSIDEILSIAKDKKESNLFWKFPVSDLLRLKRLKRIFPTNGS
;
A
#
# COMPACT_ATOMS: atom_id res chain seq x y z
N MET A 1 -2.88 21.73 20.84
CA MET A 1 -4.15 21.02 20.53
C MET A 1 -5.20 22.04 20.12
N LYS A 2 -6.14 21.67 19.26
CA LYS A 2 -7.28 22.52 18.87
C LYS A 2 -8.54 21.68 18.76
N GLU A 3 -9.68 22.32 18.98
CA GLU A 3 -10.99 21.69 18.85
C GLU A 3 -11.44 21.70 17.39
N SER A 4 -12.08 20.62 16.96
CA SER A 4 -12.75 20.53 15.67
C SER A 4 -13.89 19.52 15.75
N ARG A 5 -14.84 19.61 14.82
CA ARG A 5 -15.95 18.67 14.68
C ARG A 5 -15.58 17.57 13.69
N ILE A 6 -15.91 16.33 14.03
CA ILE A 6 -15.85 15.20 13.09
C ILE A 6 -16.99 15.32 12.08
N VAL A 7 -16.64 15.44 10.81
CA VAL A 7 -17.57 15.49 9.67
C VAL A 7 -17.94 14.09 9.25
N ASP A 8 -16.94 13.22 9.09
CA ASP A 8 -17.12 11.83 8.72
C ASP A 8 -15.97 10.97 9.25
N ILE A 9 -16.17 9.66 9.31
CA ILE A 9 -15.10 8.70 9.58
C ILE A 9 -15.12 7.66 8.48
N THR A 10 -14.04 7.66 7.69
CA THR A 10 -13.81 6.74 6.58
C THR A 10 -12.73 5.73 6.95
N TYR A 11 -12.32 4.90 5.99
CA TYR A 11 -11.33 3.87 6.18
C TYR A 11 -10.35 3.86 5.03
N ALA A 12 -9.08 3.58 5.34
CA ALA A 12 -8.07 3.28 4.34
C ALA A 12 -7.60 1.84 4.51
N VAL A 13 -7.62 1.05 3.43
CA VAL A 13 -7.03 -0.29 3.41
C VAL A 13 -5.59 -0.15 2.92
N GLY A 14 -4.62 -0.28 3.81
CA GLY A 14 -3.20 -0.20 3.44
C GLY A 14 -2.74 -1.42 2.63
N ARG A 15 -1.55 -1.33 2.04
CA ARG A 15 -0.90 -2.41 1.25
C ARG A 15 -0.93 -3.79 1.92
N THR A 16 -0.63 -3.83 3.22
CA THR A 16 -0.59 -5.08 4.01
C THR A 16 -1.98 -5.60 4.42
N GLY A 17 -3.04 -4.87 4.02
CA GLY A 17 -4.43 -5.15 4.36
C GLY A 17 -4.90 -4.47 5.64
N LYS A 18 -4.03 -3.78 6.40
CA LYS A 18 -4.42 -3.05 7.61
C LYS A 18 -5.51 -2.03 7.27
N ILE A 19 -6.64 -2.11 7.97
CA ILE A 19 -7.74 -1.16 7.84
C ILE A 19 -7.55 -0.10 8.90
N THR A 20 -7.31 1.14 8.47
CA THR A 20 -7.06 2.28 9.36
C THR A 20 -8.24 3.25 9.28
N PRO A 21 -8.89 3.59 10.40
CA PRO A 21 -9.93 4.62 10.41
C PRO A 21 -9.31 6.00 10.15
N ARG A 22 -9.91 6.75 9.24
CA ARG A 22 -9.50 8.11 8.86
C ARG A 22 -10.64 9.05 9.18
N VAL A 23 -10.38 9.99 10.09
CA VAL A 23 -11.37 10.98 10.51
C VAL A 23 -11.25 12.19 9.62
N GLU A 24 -12.36 12.57 9.00
CA GLU A 24 -12.52 13.88 8.39
C GLU A 24 -13.04 14.85 9.45
N ILE A 25 -12.37 15.98 9.58
CA ILE A 25 -12.71 17.02 10.56
C ILE A 25 -12.92 18.36 9.85
N GLU A 26 -13.68 19.25 10.48
CA GLU A 26 -13.75 20.63 10.04
C GLU A 26 -12.33 21.24 10.03
N PRO A 27 -11.96 22.00 8.97
CA PRO A 27 -10.60 22.52 8.82
C PRO A 27 -10.12 23.29 10.06
N VAL A 28 -8.99 22.88 10.62
CA VAL A 28 -8.41 23.51 11.82
C VAL A 28 -6.93 23.81 11.61
N ASN A 29 -6.48 24.99 12.06
CA ASN A 29 -5.07 25.36 11.96
C ASN A 29 -4.28 24.73 13.13
N LEU A 30 -3.31 23.87 12.80
CA LEU A 30 -2.42 23.19 13.74
C LEU A 30 -0.97 23.30 13.25
N ALA A 31 -0.12 23.89 14.09
CA ALA A 31 1.30 24.11 13.81
C ALA A 31 1.53 24.76 12.42
N GLY A 32 0.77 25.82 12.11
CA GLY A 32 0.92 26.59 10.88
C GLY A 32 0.33 25.94 9.62
N THR A 33 -0.27 24.76 9.73
CA THR A 33 -0.92 24.07 8.60
C THR A 33 -2.41 23.84 8.86
N THR A 34 -3.22 23.90 7.80
CA THR A 34 -4.63 23.52 7.88
C THR A 34 -4.75 21.99 7.84
N VAL A 35 -5.35 21.42 8.87
CA VAL A 35 -5.61 20.00 9.01
C VAL A 35 -7.09 19.75 8.76
N THR A 36 -7.38 18.81 7.86
CA THR A 36 -8.74 18.33 7.54
C THR A 36 -8.93 16.84 7.84
N PHE A 37 -7.84 16.13 8.14
CA PHE A 37 -7.87 14.72 8.49
C PHE A 37 -7.04 14.41 9.72
N ALA A 38 -7.51 13.47 10.53
CA ALA A 38 -6.80 12.93 11.69
C ALA A 38 -6.95 11.40 11.78
N THR A 39 -6.04 10.75 12.50
CA THR A 39 -6.13 9.31 12.79
C THR A 39 -6.86 9.04 14.10
N LEU A 40 -7.59 7.92 14.14
CA LEU A 40 -8.14 7.28 15.35
C LEU A 40 -7.42 5.98 15.71
N HIS A 41 -6.26 5.72 15.11
CA HIS A 41 -5.43 4.53 15.34
C HIS A 41 -6.08 3.18 14.99
N ASN A 42 -7.09 2.73 15.75
CA ASN A 42 -7.75 1.42 15.64
C ASN A 42 -9.12 1.40 16.34
N GLN A 43 -9.83 0.27 16.30
CA GLN A 43 -11.16 0.12 16.93
C GLN A 43 -11.11 0.26 18.46
N ASP A 44 -10.11 -0.32 19.11
CA ASP A 44 -10.01 -0.32 20.58
C ASP A 44 -9.88 1.13 21.09
N TYR A 45 -9.13 1.98 20.39
CA TYR A 45 -9.02 3.42 20.70
C TYR A 45 -10.31 4.20 20.42
N ILE A 46 -11.05 3.83 19.37
CA ILE A 46 -12.37 4.42 19.10
C ILE A 46 -13.34 4.10 20.23
N ASP A 47 -13.31 2.87 20.72
CA ASP A 47 -14.15 2.38 21.82
C ASP A 47 -13.78 3.03 23.15
N GLU A 48 -12.49 3.17 23.44
CA GLU A 48 -11.97 3.87 24.62
C GLU A 48 -12.40 5.35 24.65
N LEU A 49 -12.30 6.04 23.51
CA LEU A 49 -12.71 7.43 23.40
C LEU A 49 -14.24 7.62 23.31
N GLY A 50 -15.00 6.58 22.97
CA GLY A 50 -16.43 6.68 22.69
C GLY A 50 -16.74 7.63 21.53
N VAL A 51 -15.87 7.70 20.52
CA VAL A 51 -15.95 8.70 19.46
C VAL A 51 -16.85 8.24 18.31
N GLY A 52 -17.59 9.18 17.74
CA GLY A 52 -18.52 8.95 16.63
C GLY A 52 -18.60 10.15 15.70
N ILE A 53 -19.30 9.99 14.58
CA ILE A 53 -19.54 11.08 13.62
C ILE A 53 -20.32 12.22 14.31
N GLY A 54 -19.90 13.46 14.05
CA GLY A 54 -20.48 14.66 14.66
C GLY A 54 -19.88 15.07 16.00
N ALA A 55 -19.00 14.25 16.58
CA ALA A 55 -18.33 14.55 17.85
C ALA A 55 -17.47 15.83 17.76
N ILE A 56 -17.39 16.58 18.87
CA ILE A 56 -16.41 17.65 19.03
C ILE A 56 -15.21 17.06 19.75
N VAL A 57 -14.04 17.17 19.12
CA VAL A 57 -12.82 16.49 19.55
C VAL A 57 -11.64 17.44 19.64
N ARG A 58 -10.65 17.12 20.49
CA ARG A 58 -9.34 17.78 20.45
C ARG A 58 -8.38 17.01 19.56
N VAL A 59 -7.76 17.75 18.64
CA VAL A 59 -6.80 17.24 17.68
C VAL A 59 -5.40 17.79 18.00
N ALA A 60 -4.41 16.92 17.95
CA ALA A 60 -2.99 17.24 18.14
C ALA A 60 -2.16 16.69 16.98
N LYS A 61 -0.96 17.23 16.78
CA LYS A 61 0.03 16.64 15.88
C LYS A 61 1.14 15.99 16.69
N ARG A 62 1.38 14.69 16.47
CA ARG A 62 2.55 14.02 17.05
C ARG A 62 3.78 14.40 16.25
N GLY A 63 4.78 14.99 16.92
CA GLY A 63 6.00 15.48 16.29
C GLY A 63 5.76 16.48 15.16
N GLU A 64 4.70 17.31 15.26
CA GLU A 64 4.30 18.33 14.27
C GLU A 64 3.86 17.81 12.88
N ILE A 65 3.85 16.48 12.67
CA ILE A 65 3.59 15.87 11.37
C ILE A 65 2.21 15.21 11.32
N ILE A 66 1.93 14.24 12.20
CA ILE A 66 0.76 13.34 12.07
C ILE A 66 -0.38 13.84 12.97
N PRO A 67 -1.52 14.31 12.43
CA PRO A 67 -2.67 14.70 13.23
C PRO A 67 -3.42 13.48 13.80
N ALA A 68 -3.75 13.51 15.08
CA ALA A 68 -4.50 12.49 15.79
C ALA A 68 -5.57 13.11 16.67
N VAL A 69 -6.69 12.40 16.83
CA VAL A 69 -7.71 12.74 17.84
C VAL A 69 -7.21 12.25 19.19
N GLU A 70 -7.09 13.15 20.16
CA GLU A 70 -6.56 12.83 21.49
C GLU A 70 -7.68 12.77 22.56
N GLU A 71 -8.80 13.46 22.34
CA GLU A 71 -9.88 13.55 23.33
C GLU A 71 -11.23 13.85 22.67
N VAL A 72 -12.32 13.31 23.24
CA VAL A 72 -13.70 13.65 22.89
C VAL A 72 -14.25 14.62 23.94
N ILE A 73 -14.63 15.83 23.50
CA ILE A 73 -15.23 16.86 24.37
C ILE A 73 -16.74 16.67 24.41
N THR A 74 -17.34 16.48 23.23
CA THR A 74 -18.77 16.22 23.09
C THR A 74 -18.93 14.98 22.23
N PRO A 75 -19.59 13.92 22.73
CA PRO A 75 -19.80 12.72 21.95
C PRO A 75 -20.64 13.03 20.70
N GLY A 76 -20.41 12.24 19.66
CA GLY A 76 -21.17 12.29 18.42
C GLY A 76 -22.49 11.52 18.56
N LYS A 77 -22.92 10.91 17.45
CA LYS A 77 -24.02 9.95 17.44
C LYS A 77 -23.62 8.64 18.16
N ASP A 78 -23.47 7.56 17.41
CA ASP A 78 -23.04 6.26 17.91
C ASP A 78 -21.52 6.16 17.91
N VAL A 79 -20.97 5.37 18.83
CA VAL A 79 -19.55 5.00 18.81
C VAL A 79 -19.27 4.27 17.51
N PHE A 80 -18.30 4.78 16.75
CA PHE A 80 -18.04 4.32 15.42
C PHE A 80 -17.46 2.90 15.42
N LYS A 81 -17.91 2.06 14.48
CA LYS A 81 -17.44 0.68 14.33
C LYS A 81 -16.86 0.45 12.94
N ILE A 82 -15.60 0.04 12.90
CA ILE A 82 -14.92 -0.45 11.71
C ILE A 82 -15.68 -1.69 11.19
N PRO A 83 -15.93 -1.79 9.86
CA PRO A 83 -16.75 -2.87 9.33
C PRO A 83 -16.05 -4.23 9.44
N ASP A 84 -16.87 -5.26 9.69
CA ASP A 84 -16.47 -6.68 9.64
C ASP A 84 -16.12 -7.15 8.22
N TYR A 85 -16.37 -6.32 7.21
CA TYR A 85 -16.06 -6.58 5.81
C TYR A 85 -15.21 -5.45 5.24
N CYS A 86 -14.18 -5.82 4.47
CA CYS A 86 -13.27 -4.86 3.85
C CYS A 86 -14.06 -3.83 3.02
N PRO A 87 -13.86 -2.52 3.21
CA PRO A 87 -14.61 -1.50 2.49
C PRO A 87 -14.34 -1.55 0.98
N SER A 88 -13.13 -1.95 0.58
CA SER A 88 -12.67 -2.04 -0.81
C SER A 88 -13.17 -3.28 -1.55
N CYS A 89 -13.01 -4.48 -0.99
CA CYS A 89 -13.34 -5.74 -1.70
C CYS A 89 -14.44 -6.59 -1.05
N LYS A 90 -15.05 -6.11 0.03
CA LYS A 90 -16.12 -6.80 0.80
C LYS A 90 -15.73 -8.16 1.38
N THR A 91 -14.45 -8.55 1.36
CA THR A 91 -13.98 -9.77 2.03
C THR A 91 -14.07 -9.61 3.54
N LYS A 92 -14.50 -10.66 4.27
CA LYS A 92 -14.56 -10.66 5.73
C LYS A 92 -13.19 -10.33 6.34
N THR A 93 -13.14 -9.36 7.23
CA THR A 93 -11.92 -8.90 7.88
C THR A 93 -11.48 -9.92 8.94
N ILE A 94 -10.19 -9.90 9.25
CA ILE A 94 -9.59 -10.74 10.28
C ILE A 94 -8.80 -9.89 11.26
N LYS A 95 -8.80 -10.28 12.53
CA LYS A 95 -7.85 -9.80 13.54
C LYS A 95 -6.75 -10.85 13.62
N LYS A 96 -5.50 -10.47 13.36
CA LYS A 96 -4.36 -11.40 13.49
C LYS A 96 -4.06 -11.62 14.97
N GLU A 97 -3.48 -12.77 15.30
CA GLU A 97 -3.04 -13.05 16.68
C GLU A 97 -2.13 -11.92 17.18
N ASN A 98 -2.39 -11.47 18.42
CA ASN A 98 -1.65 -10.41 19.10
C ASN A 98 -1.69 -9.01 18.46
N LEU A 99 -2.53 -8.78 17.44
CA LEU A 99 -2.72 -7.45 16.85
C LEU A 99 -4.09 -6.89 17.22
N VAL A 100 -4.14 -5.59 17.50
CA VAL A 100 -5.39 -4.83 17.77
C VAL A 100 -6.12 -4.42 16.50
N ASP A 101 -5.38 -4.29 15.40
CA ASP A 101 -5.90 -3.81 14.12
C ASP A 101 -6.69 -4.88 13.35
N LEU A 102 -7.65 -4.43 12.53
CA LEU A 102 -8.35 -5.27 11.56
C LEU A 102 -7.60 -5.29 10.22
N PHE A 103 -7.63 -6.44 9.55
CA PHE A 103 -6.96 -6.65 8.27
C PHE A 103 -7.91 -7.24 7.22
N CYS A 104 -7.82 -6.75 5.99
CA CYS A 104 -8.33 -7.43 4.81
C CYS A 104 -7.40 -8.60 4.44
N PRO A 105 -7.82 -9.87 4.50
CA PRO A 105 -6.96 -11.00 4.17
C PRO A 105 -6.78 -11.19 2.66
N ASN A 106 -7.67 -10.65 1.84
CA ASN A 106 -7.68 -10.84 0.39
C ASN A 106 -6.44 -10.18 -0.27
N PRO A 107 -5.50 -10.94 -0.86
CA PRO A 107 -4.33 -10.38 -1.53
C PRO A 107 -4.68 -9.59 -2.80
N ASP A 108 -5.83 -9.86 -3.41
CA ASP A 108 -6.32 -9.24 -4.65
C ASP A 108 -7.30 -8.08 -4.37
N CYS A 109 -7.37 -7.63 -3.12
CA CYS A 109 -8.14 -6.45 -2.74
C CYS A 109 -7.66 -5.22 -3.54
N PRO A 110 -8.54 -4.46 -4.21
CA PRO A 110 -8.16 -3.32 -5.05
C PRO A 110 -7.21 -2.34 -4.36
N ASP A 111 -7.56 -1.90 -3.15
CA ASP A 111 -6.73 -0.95 -2.40
C ASP A 111 -5.37 -1.54 -2.01
N ARG A 112 -5.30 -2.84 -1.71
CA ARG A 112 -4.02 -3.51 -1.40
C ARG A 112 -3.13 -3.56 -2.63
N VAL A 113 -3.72 -3.84 -3.79
CA VAL A 113 -3.01 -3.87 -5.07
C VAL A 113 -2.54 -2.47 -5.46
N LYS A 114 -3.43 -1.47 -5.46
CA LYS A 114 -3.08 -0.06 -5.72
C LYS A 114 -1.95 0.41 -4.81
N ASN A 115 -2.08 0.23 -3.50
CA ASN A 115 -1.04 0.62 -2.53
C ASN A 115 0.25 -0.21 -2.67
N GLY A 116 0.18 -1.44 -3.18
CA GLY A 116 1.34 -2.25 -3.53
C GLY A 116 2.10 -1.69 -4.72
N ILE A 117 1.39 -1.29 -5.77
CA ILE A 117 1.96 -0.67 -6.97
C ILE A 117 2.54 0.71 -6.62
N ILE A 118 1.80 1.54 -5.86
CA ILE A 118 2.30 2.83 -5.36
C ILE A 118 3.61 2.64 -4.61
N PHE A 119 3.65 1.70 -3.65
CA PHE A 119 4.87 1.39 -2.91
C PHE A 119 6.01 0.99 -3.84
N TYR A 120 5.77 0.10 -4.81
CA TYR A 120 6.77 -0.34 -5.78
C TYR A 120 7.40 0.84 -6.55
N CYS A 121 6.60 1.83 -6.95
CA CYS A 121 7.06 3.00 -7.71
C CYS A 121 7.83 4.04 -6.87
N GLN A 122 7.79 3.99 -5.54
CA GLN A 122 8.40 5.00 -4.68
C GLN A 122 9.92 5.16 -4.91
N ARG A 123 10.43 6.36 -4.62
CA ARG A 123 11.85 6.72 -4.78
C ARG A 123 12.85 5.80 -4.05
N LYS A 124 12.46 5.26 -2.89
CA LYS A 124 13.29 4.32 -2.10
C LYS A 124 13.12 2.85 -2.52
N GLN A 125 12.29 2.62 -3.54
CA GLN A 125 11.96 1.32 -4.10
C GLN A 125 12.49 1.26 -5.54
N MET A 126 11.62 1.04 -6.53
CA MET A 126 12.02 0.95 -7.93
C MET A 126 12.14 2.30 -8.62
N ASP A 127 11.75 3.40 -7.95
CA ASP A 127 12.00 4.77 -8.37
C ASP A 127 11.45 5.07 -9.77
N ILE A 128 10.16 4.77 -9.97
CA ILE A 128 9.49 4.97 -11.26
C ILE A 128 8.88 6.36 -11.28
N GLU A 129 9.58 7.29 -11.92
CA GLU A 129 9.13 8.67 -12.08
C GLU A 129 7.83 8.76 -12.89
N GLY A 130 6.98 9.73 -12.55
CA GLY A 130 5.69 9.95 -13.22
C GLY A 130 4.55 9.06 -12.74
N LEU A 131 4.82 8.02 -11.97
CA LEU A 131 3.81 7.15 -11.36
C LEU A 131 3.60 7.45 -9.87
N GLY A 132 2.91 8.55 -9.59
CA GLY A 132 2.43 8.88 -8.24
C GLY A 132 1.07 8.26 -7.90
N ASP A 133 0.61 8.47 -6.67
CA ASP A 133 -0.63 7.89 -6.13
C ASP A 133 -1.83 8.07 -7.08
N LYS A 134 -2.04 9.31 -7.57
CA LYS A 134 -3.16 9.64 -8.48
C LYS A 134 -3.05 8.94 -9.84
N GLN A 135 -1.84 8.84 -10.40
CA GLN A 135 -1.65 8.16 -11.68
C GLN A 135 -1.90 6.66 -11.55
N ILE A 136 -1.41 6.04 -10.47
CA ILE A 136 -1.66 4.62 -10.21
C ILE A 136 -3.14 4.35 -9.94
N GLU A 137 -3.81 5.19 -9.15
CA GLU A 137 -5.26 5.11 -8.94
C GLU A 137 -6.01 5.19 -10.27
N PHE A 138 -5.70 6.18 -11.11
CA PHE A 138 -6.30 6.32 -12.42
C PHE A 138 -6.09 5.08 -13.31
N LEU A 139 -4.83 4.64 -13.46
CA LEU A 139 -4.48 3.50 -14.30
C LEU A 139 -5.16 2.22 -13.83
N TYR A 140 -5.31 2.04 -12.51
CA TYR A 140 -5.96 0.86 -11.96
C TYR A 140 -7.48 0.93 -12.12
N ASP A 141 -8.09 2.09 -11.86
CA ASP A 141 -9.55 2.27 -11.89
C ASP A 141 -10.09 2.29 -13.34
N HIS A 142 -9.25 2.57 -14.34
CA HIS A 142 -9.55 2.48 -15.78
C HIS A 142 -8.97 1.22 -16.44
N ASP A 143 -8.56 0.23 -15.64
CA ASP A 143 -8.15 -1.11 -16.09
C ASP A 143 -6.90 -1.19 -16.96
N TYR A 144 -6.09 -0.13 -17.03
CA TYR A 144 -4.77 -0.15 -17.68
C TYR A 144 -3.80 -1.10 -16.97
N ILE A 145 -3.90 -1.21 -15.64
CA ILE A 145 -3.06 -2.07 -14.81
C ILE A 145 -3.87 -2.80 -13.74
N ARG A 146 -3.46 -4.03 -13.41
CA ARG A 146 -4.02 -4.81 -12.28
C ARG A 146 -2.94 -5.38 -11.37
N SER A 147 -1.67 -5.14 -11.67
CA SER A 147 -0.52 -5.68 -10.96
C SER A 147 0.75 -4.89 -11.31
N ILE A 148 1.81 -5.11 -10.54
CA ILE A 148 3.13 -4.52 -10.80
C ILE A 148 3.65 -4.91 -12.19
N ALA A 149 3.42 -6.15 -12.62
CA ALA A 149 3.89 -6.62 -13.92
C ALA A 149 3.25 -5.87 -15.09
N ASP A 150 1.99 -5.43 -14.95
CA ASP A 150 1.28 -4.69 -16.01
C ASP A 150 1.90 -3.32 -16.29
N LEU A 151 2.63 -2.73 -15.32
CA LEU A 151 3.38 -1.49 -15.55
C LEU A 151 4.31 -1.61 -16.76
N TYR A 152 4.94 -2.77 -16.93
CA TYR A 152 5.93 -3.01 -17.97
C TYR A 152 5.32 -3.25 -19.36
N ASP A 153 4.01 -3.48 -19.40
CA ASP A 153 3.23 -3.65 -20.63
C ASP A 153 2.44 -2.37 -20.99
N LEU A 154 2.53 -1.28 -20.19
CA LEU A 154 1.81 -0.02 -20.43
C LEU A 154 2.16 0.66 -21.76
N LYS A 155 3.37 0.43 -22.27
CA LYS A 155 3.80 1.00 -23.56
C LYS A 155 2.92 0.54 -24.72
N ASP A 156 2.37 -0.67 -24.64
CA ASP A 156 1.45 -1.22 -25.64
C ASP A 156 0.09 -0.50 -25.65
N GLN A 157 -0.20 0.27 -24.60
CA GLN A 157 -1.43 1.05 -24.44
C GLN A 157 -1.20 2.57 -24.63
N LYS A 158 -0.03 2.97 -25.15
CA LYS A 158 0.35 4.39 -25.31
C LYS A 158 -0.69 5.22 -26.04
N GLU A 159 -1.23 4.74 -27.16
CA GLU A 159 -2.19 5.50 -27.97
C GLU A 159 -3.45 5.82 -27.17
N LYS A 160 -3.99 4.84 -26.45
CA LYS A 160 -5.16 5.03 -25.57
C LYS A 160 -4.85 5.97 -24.42
N LEU A 161 -3.68 5.84 -23.80
CA LEU A 161 -3.28 6.71 -22.69
C LEU A 161 -3.13 8.16 -23.13
N MET A 162 -2.71 8.43 -24.38
CA MET A 162 -2.60 9.79 -24.89
C MET A 162 -3.94 10.52 -25.04
N GLU A 163 -5.05 9.78 -25.06
CA GLU A 163 -6.41 10.34 -25.08
C GLU A 163 -6.89 10.77 -23.68
N GLU A 164 -6.23 10.30 -22.62
CA GLU A 164 -6.62 10.54 -21.23
C GLU A 164 -6.01 11.83 -20.65
N GLU A 165 -6.79 12.52 -19.82
CA GLU A 165 -6.35 13.76 -19.17
C GLU A 165 -5.16 13.49 -18.23
N GLY A 166 -4.08 14.26 -18.40
CA GLY A 166 -2.86 14.12 -17.59
C GLY A 166 -1.81 13.13 -18.14
N PHE A 167 -2.11 12.45 -19.25
CA PHE A 167 -1.21 11.49 -19.91
C PHE A 167 -0.70 11.98 -21.28
N GLY A 168 -0.33 13.26 -21.36
CA GLY A 168 0.29 13.83 -22.56
C GLY A 168 1.67 13.25 -22.86
N GLU A 169 2.18 13.53 -24.07
CA GLU A 169 3.43 12.96 -24.61
C GLU A 169 4.62 13.05 -23.66
N LYS A 170 4.83 14.21 -23.02
CA LYS A 170 5.91 14.41 -22.05
C LYS A 170 5.73 13.57 -20.78
N SER A 171 4.51 13.46 -20.27
CA SER A 171 4.20 12.66 -19.07
C SER A 171 4.46 11.18 -19.35
N LEU A 172 3.96 10.68 -20.48
CA LEU A 172 4.19 9.29 -20.90
C LEU A 172 5.66 8.99 -21.16
N ALA A 173 6.41 9.94 -21.74
CA ALA A 173 7.86 9.76 -21.90
C ALA A 173 8.57 9.60 -20.55
N ILE A 174 8.21 10.39 -19.53
CA ILE A 174 8.74 10.26 -18.17
C ILE A 174 8.40 8.89 -17.58
N ILE A 175 7.12 8.49 -17.66
CA ILE A 175 6.63 7.21 -17.13
C ILE A 175 7.36 6.03 -17.78
N PHE A 176 7.39 5.98 -19.11
CA PHE A 176 8.02 4.87 -19.83
C PHE A 176 9.54 4.81 -19.61
N ASN A 177 10.22 5.96 -19.56
CA ASN A 177 11.64 5.98 -19.23
C ASN A 177 11.89 5.52 -17.79
N GLY A 178 11.06 5.92 -16.83
CA GLY A 178 11.12 5.44 -15.45
C GLY A 178 10.92 3.94 -15.33
N ILE A 179 9.95 3.39 -16.07
CA ILE A 179 9.68 1.94 -16.12
C ILE A 179 10.89 1.20 -16.71
N GLU A 180 11.45 1.64 -17.83
CA GLU A 180 12.64 1.01 -18.42
C GLU A 180 13.87 1.11 -17.50
N HIS A 181 14.09 2.26 -16.88
CA HIS A 181 15.19 2.45 -15.93
C HIS A 181 15.05 1.53 -14.71
N SER A 182 13.82 1.32 -14.23
CA SER A 182 13.57 0.43 -13.08
C SER A 182 14.02 -1.02 -13.33
N LYS A 183 14.05 -1.48 -14.59
CA LYS A 183 14.53 -2.84 -14.94
C LYS A 183 16.00 -3.06 -14.60
N GLN A 184 16.77 -1.97 -14.48
CA GLN A 184 18.21 -1.98 -14.18
C GLN A 184 18.50 -1.95 -12.67
N LYS A 185 17.47 -1.82 -11.81
CA LYS A 185 17.65 -1.76 -10.35
C LYS A 185 18.13 -3.11 -9.82
N ASP A 186 19.07 -3.05 -8.88
CA ASP A 186 19.62 -4.22 -8.19
C ASP A 186 18.54 -5.01 -7.44
N PHE A 187 18.75 -6.33 -7.28
CA PHE A 187 17.83 -7.22 -6.56
C PHE A 187 17.52 -6.75 -5.13
N ARG A 188 18.47 -6.03 -4.50
CA ARG A 188 18.32 -5.34 -3.19
C ARG A 188 17.16 -4.35 -3.14
N PHE A 189 16.80 -3.77 -4.28
CA PHE A 189 15.63 -2.91 -4.42
C PHE A 189 14.44 -3.71 -4.93
N LEU A 190 14.62 -4.59 -5.91
CA LEU A 190 13.53 -5.35 -6.53
C LEU A 190 12.74 -6.17 -5.52
N LEU A 191 13.38 -7.10 -4.81
CA LEU A 191 12.69 -8.05 -3.94
C LEU A 191 11.81 -7.35 -2.86
N PRO A 192 12.33 -6.38 -2.07
CA PRO A 192 11.52 -5.74 -1.05
C PRO A 192 10.42 -4.85 -1.66
N SER A 193 10.64 -4.27 -2.85
CA SER A 193 9.66 -3.44 -3.55
C SER A 193 8.40 -4.22 -3.92
N ILE A 194 8.50 -5.52 -4.21
CA ILE A 194 7.34 -6.38 -4.53
C ILE A 194 6.34 -6.43 -3.36
N GLY A 195 6.83 -6.22 -2.13
CA GLY A 195 5.98 -6.12 -0.95
C GLY A 195 5.44 -7.46 -0.46
N LEU A 196 6.23 -8.51 -0.65
CA LEU A 196 5.95 -9.82 -0.07
C LEU A 196 6.03 -9.71 1.47
N PRO A 197 5.15 -10.40 2.21
CA PRO A 197 5.21 -10.43 3.68
C PRO A 197 6.64 -10.78 4.14
N GLU A 198 7.12 -10.16 5.22
CA GLU A 198 8.43 -10.38 5.89
C GLU A 198 9.71 -10.33 5.02
N LEU A 199 9.62 -10.20 3.70
CA LEU A 199 10.74 -10.00 2.78
C LEU A 199 11.02 -8.50 2.60
N GLY A 200 11.47 -7.86 3.68
CA GLY A 200 11.97 -6.48 3.65
C GLY A 200 13.47 -6.40 3.30
N HIS A 201 14.00 -5.18 3.16
CA HIS A 201 15.39 -4.94 2.75
C HIS A 201 16.41 -5.77 3.55
N LYS A 202 16.27 -5.87 4.88
CA LYS A 202 17.20 -6.66 5.71
C LYS A 202 17.22 -8.14 5.35
N VAL A 203 16.05 -8.72 5.08
CA VAL A 203 15.96 -10.13 4.68
C VAL A 203 16.49 -10.31 3.27
N THR A 204 16.24 -9.36 2.38
CA THR A 204 16.83 -9.36 1.03
C THR A 204 18.36 -9.35 1.08
N GLU A 205 19.00 -8.50 1.90
CA GLU A 205 20.46 -8.50 2.03
C GLU A 205 20.97 -9.86 2.52
N LEU A 206 20.32 -10.45 3.53
CA LEU A 206 20.69 -11.79 4.03
C LEU A 206 20.56 -12.86 2.95
N LEU A 207 19.53 -12.81 2.10
CA LEU A 207 19.35 -13.73 0.98
C LEU A 207 20.50 -13.60 -0.02
N ILE A 208 20.88 -12.37 -0.37
CA ILE A 208 21.97 -12.09 -1.30
C ILE A 208 23.31 -12.55 -0.73
N GLU A 209 23.57 -12.34 0.57
CA GLU A 209 24.77 -12.85 1.25
C GLU A 209 24.90 -14.38 1.15
N HIS A 210 23.79 -15.09 1.01
CA HIS A 210 23.74 -16.55 0.83
C HIS A 210 23.62 -16.97 -0.64
N GLY A 211 23.86 -16.06 -1.59
CA GLY A 211 23.84 -16.34 -3.02
C GLY A 211 22.44 -16.48 -3.63
N ILE A 212 21.41 -15.92 -2.97
CA ILE A 212 20.05 -15.84 -3.50
C ILE A 212 19.81 -14.40 -3.94
N ASP A 213 20.05 -14.11 -5.22
CA ASP A 213 20.03 -12.76 -5.78
C ASP A 213 19.07 -12.59 -6.97
N SER A 214 18.18 -13.57 -7.17
CA SER A 214 17.24 -13.55 -8.28
C SER A 214 15.84 -14.07 -7.96
N ILE A 215 14.87 -13.66 -8.77
CA ILE A 215 13.49 -14.21 -8.69
C ILE A 215 13.50 -15.72 -8.98
N ASP A 216 14.41 -16.18 -9.85
CA ASP A 216 14.52 -17.58 -10.23
C ASP A 216 14.93 -18.49 -9.07
N GLU A 217 15.91 -18.07 -8.29
CA GLU A 217 16.35 -18.82 -7.11
C GLU A 217 15.27 -18.85 -6.03
N ILE A 218 14.58 -17.73 -5.79
CA ILE A 218 13.43 -17.68 -4.88
C ILE A 218 12.35 -18.68 -5.31
N LEU A 219 12.02 -18.72 -6.61
CA LEU A 219 11.04 -19.66 -7.15
C LEU A 219 11.53 -21.12 -7.13
N SER A 220 12.83 -21.35 -7.24
CA SER A 220 13.44 -22.69 -7.14
C SER A 220 13.32 -23.22 -5.71
N ILE A 221 13.73 -22.43 -4.73
CA ILE A 221 13.66 -22.76 -3.30
C ILE A 221 12.21 -23.00 -2.88
N ALA A 222 11.28 -22.16 -3.34
CA ALA A 222 9.86 -22.31 -3.01
C ALA A 222 9.23 -23.61 -3.57
N LYS A 223 9.81 -24.21 -4.62
CA LYS A 223 9.34 -25.49 -5.19
C LYS A 223 9.88 -26.70 -4.46
N ASP A 224 11.08 -26.61 -3.88
CA ASP A 224 11.71 -27.76 -3.23
C ASP A 224 11.11 -28.00 -1.83
N LYS A 225 10.22 -28.98 -1.74
CA LYS A 225 9.57 -29.37 -0.48
C LYS A 225 10.53 -30.07 0.49
N LYS A 226 11.70 -30.57 0.04
CA LYS A 226 12.62 -31.36 0.88
C LYS A 226 13.49 -30.51 1.81
N GLU A 227 13.72 -29.25 1.48
CA GLU A 227 14.47 -28.31 2.32
C GLU A 227 13.57 -27.39 3.18
N SER A 228 12.27 -27.69 3.23
CA SER A 228 11.27 -26.87 3.94
C SER A 228 11.30 -27.00 5.48
N ASN A 229 12.49 -26.93 6.08
CA ASN A 229 12.66 -26.32 7.39
C ASN A 229 12.68 -24.78 7.30
N LEU A 230 12.52 -24.23 6.08
CA LEU A 230 12.18 -22.83 5.90
C LEU A 230 10.85 -22.56 6.65
N PHE A 231 10.90 -21.73 7.69
CA PHE A 231 9.74 -21.20 8.42
C PHE A 231 8.77 -20.42 7.52
N TRP A 232 9.08 -20.29 6.22
CA TRP A 232 8.43 -19.45 5.24
C TRP A 232 7.63 -20.25 4.21
N LYS A 233 6.29 -20.17 4.29
CA LYS A 233 5.40 -20.69 3.24
C LYS A 233 4.97 -19.56 2.31
N PHE A 234 5.40 -19.61 1.05
CA PHE A 234 4.90 -18.68 0.03
C PHE A 234 3.44 -18.98 -0.31
N PRO A 235 2.51 -18.00 -0.16
CA PRO A 235 1.17 -18.10 -0.73
C PRO A 235 1.24 -18.29 -2.26
N VAL A 236 0.28 -19.03 -2.82
CA VAL A 236 0.19 -19.25 -4.27
C VAL A 236 0.12 -17.93 -5.04
N SER A 237 -0.59 -16.93 -4.50
CA SER A 237 -0.67 -15.57 -5.07
C SER A 237 0.70 -14.92 -5.24
N ASP A 238 1.59 -15.12 -4.27
CA ASP A 238 2.92 -14.50 -4.26
C ASP A 238 3.84 -15.18 -5.27
N LEU A 239 3.74 -16.51 -5.39
CA LEU A 239 4.43 -17.26 -6.44
C LEU A 239 3.97 -16.85 -7.85
N LEU A 240 2.67 -16.58 -8.04
CA LEU A 240 2.15 -16.09 -9.32
C LEU A 240 2.69 -14.69 -9.64
N ARG A 241 2.75 -13.79 -8.66
CA ARG A 241 3.36 -12.45 -8.83
C ARG A 241 4.82 -12.56 -9.23
N LEU A 242 5.60 -13.37 -8.52
CA LEU A 242 7.01 -13.61 -8.84
C LEU A 242 7.20 -14.19 -10.24
N LYS A 243 6.38 -15.16 -10.65
CA LYS A 243 6.44 -15.73 -12.01
C LYS A 243 6.20 -14.69 -13.11
N ARG A 244 5.28 -13.74 -12.90
CA ARG A 244 5.03 -12.66 -13.87
C ARG A 244 6.21 -11.71 -13.95
N LEU A 245 6.81 -11.37 -12.81
CA LEU A 245 7.96 -10.46 -12.74
C LEU A 245 9.26 -11.10 -13.25
N LYS A 246 9.41 -12.43 -13.15
CA LYS A 246 10.55 -13.16 -13.72
C LYS A 246 10.78 -12.83 -15.20
N ARG A 247 9.70 -12.70 -16.00
CA ARG A 247 9.80 -12.36 -17.43
C ARG A 247 10.47 -11.01 -17.67
N ILE A 248 10.33 -10.08 -16.72
CA ILE A 248 10.81 -8.70 -16.80
C ILE A 248 12.24 -8.59 -16.23
N PHE A 249 12.55 -9.37 -15.19
CA PHE A 249 13.82 -9.37 -14.48
C PHE A 249 14.50 -10.76 -14.56
N PRO A 250 15.02 -11.14 -15.75
CA PRO A 250 15.74 -12.40 -15.90
C PRO A 250 17.09 -12.34 -15.17
N THR A 251 17.57 -13.50 -14.70
CA THR A 251 18.97 -13.66 -14.28
C THR A 251 19.89 -13.43 -15.46
N ASN A 252 20.97 -12.66 -15.27
CA ASN A 252 22.05 -12.58 -16.26
C ASN A 252 22.69 -13.97 -16.41
N GLY A 253 22.25 -14.77 -17.38
CA GLY A 253 22.78 -16.12 -17.61
C GLY A 253 21.82 -17.18 -18.16
N SER A 254 20.62 -16.82 -18.63
CA SER A 254 19.68 -17.75 -19.29
C SER A 254 19.27 -17.26 -20.67
#